data_AF-A0A846ASV3-F1
#
_entry.id   AF-A0A846ASV3-F1
#
_cell.length_a   1.000
_cell.length_b   1.000
_cell.length_c   1.000
_cell.angle_alpha   90.00
_cell.angle_beta   90.00
_cell.angle_gamma   90.00
#
_symmetry.space_group_name_H-M   'P 1'
#
loop_
_entity.id
_entity.type
_entity.pdbx_description
1 polymer ?
#
loop_
_entity_poly.entity_id
_entity_poly.type
_entity_poly.pdbx_seq_one_letter_code
_entity_poly.pdbx_strand_id
1 'polypeptide(L)'
;TFEEWKRKVVQISDVFDFSGYNSITTEAIHHNMENYTENSHYTPKVGNLILNRLLSYKEEEVPEDFGILITPENIESHLVKIRQDRENWAKNHPDEVKLVKEIKQKFDASLNEIKIISKIFN
;
A
#
# COMPACT_ATOMS: atom_id res chain seq x y z
N THR A 1 3.26 -12.74 -7.11
CA THR A 1 2.48 -11.77 -6.31
C THR A 1 3.42 -10.66 -5.85
N PHE A 2 2.91 -9.60 -5.23
CA PHE A 2 3.78 -8.54 -4.67
C PHE A 2 4.69 -9.06 -3.55
N GLU A 3 4.18 -9.98 -2.71
CA GLU A 3 4.99 -10.65 -1.68
C GLU A 3 6.16 -11.45 -2.28
N GLU A 4 5.90 -12.20 -3.36
CA GLU A 4 6.95 -12.97 -4.04
C GLU A 4 8.03 -12.08 -4.66
N TRP A 5 7.63 -10.91 -5.15
CA TRP A 5 8.59 -9.91 -5.62
C TRP A 5 9.49 -9.43 -4.47
N LYS A 6 8.93 -9.10 -3.30
CA LYS A 6 9.73 -8.69 -2.13
C LYS A 6 10.69 -9.80 -1.68
N ARG A 7 10.23 -11.05 -1.63
CA ARG A 7 11.10 -12.21 -1.32
C ARG A 7 12.31 -12.28 -2.24
N LYS A 8 12.12 -12.07 -3.55
CA LYS A 8 13.21 -12.09 -4.52
C LYS A 8 14.14 -10.89 -4.40
N VAL A 9 13.61 -9.71 -4.10
CA VAL A 9 14.41 -8.49 -3.96
C VAL A 9 15.37 -8.60 -2.78
N VAL A 10 14.91 -9.11 -1.62
CA VAL A 10 15.79 -9.24 -0.45
C VAL A 10 16.92 -10.26 -0.64
N GLN A 11 16.82 -11.17 -1.60
CA GLN A 11 17.94 -12.05 -1.97
C GLN A 11 19.06 -11.33 -2.72
N ILE A 12 18.80 -10.12 -3.24
CA ILE A 12 19.78 -9.31 -3.99
C ILE A 12 20.43 -8.29 -3.06
N SER A 13 19.63 -7.62 -2.22
CA SER A 13 20.07 -6.60 -1.28
C SER A 13 19.00 -6.39 -0.22
N ASP A 14 19.42 -5.98 0.97
CA ASP A 14 18.51 -5.36 1.93
C ASP A 14 17.89 -4.11 1.31
N VAL A 15 16.60 -3.90 1.56
CA VAL A 15 15.87 -2.75 1.01
C VAL A 15 14.94 -2.15 2.05
N PHE A 16 14.74 -0.85 1.98
CA PHE A 16 13.71 -0.19 2.77
C PHE A 16 12.34 -0.33 2.10
N ASP A 17 11.38 -0.86 2.84
CA ASP A 17 9.99 -1.00 2.41
C ASP A 17 9.12 0.09 3.02
N PHE A 18 8.71 1.04 2.19
CA PHE A 18 7.80 2.13 2.54
C PHE A 18 6.32 1.80 2.25
N SER A 19 6.04 0.60 1.75
CA SER A 19 4.68 0.18 1.39
C SER A 19 3.93 -0.47 2.56
N GLY A 20 2.69 -0.90 2.31
CA GLY A 20 1.85 -1.58 3.30
C GLY A 20 0.90 -0.63 4.01
N TYR A 21 0.44 -1.04 5.19
CA TYR A 21 -0.50 -0.31 6.03
C TYR A 21 0.28 0.29 7.20
N ASN A 22 0.60 1.57 7.11
CA ASN A 22 1.38 2.31 8.10
C ASN A 22 0.83 3.73 8.24
N SER A 23 1.34 4.46 9.24
CA SER A 23 0.89 5.80 9.61
C SER A 23 0.94 6.83 8.48
N ILE A 24 1.76 6.61 7.44
CA ILE A 24 1.85 7.48 6.26
C ILE A 24 0.88 7.06 5.15
N THR A 25 0.74 5.75 4.90
CA THR A 25 -0.06 5.23 3.79
C THR A 25 -1.54 5.04 4.12
N THR A 26 -1.91 5.10 5.39
CA THR A 26 -3.30 4.99 5.86
C THR A 26 -3.85 6.30 6.41
N GLU A 27 -3.41 7.43 5.85
CA GLU A 27 -4.02 8.72 6.12
C GLU A 27 -5.54 8.66 5.86
N ALA A 28 -6.33 9.23 6.77
CA ALA A 28 -7.77 9.27 6.63
C ALA A 28 -8.18 10.08 5.38
N ILE A 29 -9.16 9.58 4.63
CA ILE A 29 -9.57 10.18 3.37
C ILE A 29 -10.27 11.52 3.64
N HIS A 30 -9.64 12.61 3.22
CA HIS A 30 -10.16 13.96 3.33
C HIS A 30 -9.89 14.77 2.06
N HIS A 31 -10.54 15.93 1.93
CA HIS A 31 -10.34 16.81 0.78
C HIS A 31 -8.90 17.32 0.64
N ASN A 32 -8.18 17.43 1.75
CA ASN A 32 -6.80 17.88 1.80
C ASN A 32 -5.94 16.76 2.39
N MET A 33 -5.42 15.89 1.53
CA MET A 33 -4.49 14.84 1.90
C MET A 33 -3.08 15.44 2.03
N GLU A 34 -2.38 15.14 3.12
CA GLU A 34 -1.04 15.63 3.41
C GLU A 34 0.06 14.71 2.90
N ASN A 35 -0.21 13.40 2.81
CA ASN A 35 0.83 12.40 2.51
C ASN A 35 0.85 12.04 1.03
N TYR A 36 -0.32 11.87 0.40
CA TYR A 36 -0.46 11.47 -1.01
C TYR A 36 -1.49 12.33 -1.73
N THR A 37 -1.12 12.90 -2.88
CA THR A 37 -2.08 13.66 -3.72
C THR A 37 -2.98 12.74 -4.54
N GLU A 38 -2.43 11.60 -4.96
CA GLU A 38 -3.18 10.44 -5.44
C GLU A 38 -2.35 9.17 -5.19
N ASN A 39 -2.78 8.01 -5.68
CA ASN A 39 -2.23 6.71 -5.32
C ASN A 39 -0.77 6.46 -5.76
N SER A 40 -0.15 7.37 -6.52
CA SER A 40 1.20 7.24 -7.10
C SER A 40 2.16 8.38 -6.71
N HIS A 41 1.64 9.54 -6.29
CA HIS A 41 2.37 10.78 -6.05
C HIS A 41 2.28 11.13 -4.55
N TYR A 42 3.38 10.88 -3.85
CA TYR A 42 3.57 11.35 -2.49
C TYR A 42 3.97 12.83 -2.46
N THR A 43 3.68 13.51 -1.35
CA THR A 43 4.02 14.93 -1.18
C THR A 43 5.50 15.13 -0.81
N PRO A 44 6.06 16.35 -0.97
CA PRO A 44 7.42 16.65 -0.50
C PRO A 44 7.66 16.34 0.99
N LYS A 45 6.61 16.43 1.82
CA LYS A 45 6.64 16.03 3.23
C LYS A 45 7.05 14.55 3.36
N VAL A 46 6.39 13.66 2.64
CA VAL A 46 6.74 12.22 2.62
C VAL A 46 8.11 11.98 1.99
N GLY A 47 8.46 12.73 0.95
CA GLY A 47 9.81 12.68 0.37
C GLY A 47 10.92 12.96 1.39
N ASN A 48 10.71 13.96 2.26
CA ASN A 48 11.64 14.25 3.35
C ASN A 48 11.72 13.09 4.36
N LEU A 49 10.59 12.47 4.72
CA LEU A 49 10.59 11.31 5.62
C LEU A 49 11.35 10.12 5.04
N ILE A 50 11.24 9.88 3.73
CA ILE A 50 12.00 8.84 3.02
C ILE A 50 13.50 9.15 3.10
N LEU A 51 13.92 10.39 2.79
CA LEU A 51 15.32 10.79 2.85
C LEU A 51 15.89 10.70 4.27
N ASN A 52 15.12 11.14 5.27
CA ASN A 52 15.47 11.03 6.68
C ASN A 52 15.74 9.56 7.08
N ARG A 53 14.86 8.64 6.68
CA ARG A 53 15.04 7.19 6.92
C ARG A 53 16.26 6.61 6.21
N LEU A 54 16.45 6.93 4.93
CA LEU A 54 17.53 6.36 4.12
C LEU A 54 18.92 6.86 4.53
N LEU A 55 19.01 8.11 4.99
CA LEU A 55 20.28 8.77 5.32
C LEU A 55 20.57 8.79 6.83
N SER A 56 19.73 8.13 7.64
CA SER A 56 19.78 8.20 9.10
C SER A 56 19.86 9.65 9.62
N TYR A 57 19.08 10.53 8.98
CA TYR A 57 19.03 11.95 9.29
C TYR A 57 17.69 12.28 9.92
N LYS A 58 17.69 12.92 11.11
CA LYS A 58 16.46 13.25 11.85
C LYS A 58 15.51 12.05 11.97
N GLU A 59 16.04 10.89 12.36
CA GLU A 59 15.27 9.65 12.45
C GLU A 59 14.09 9.77 13.41
N GLU A 60 14.20 10.61 14.44
CA GLU A 60 13.13 10.95 15.38
C GLU A 60 11.91 11.61 14.72
N GLU A 61 12.05 12.19 13.53
CA GLU A 61 10.94 12.75 12.75
C GLU A 61 10.24 11.68 11.89
N VAL A 62 10.81 10.48 11.73
CA VAL A 62 10.25 9.41 10.90
C VAL A 62 9.44 8.43 11.74
N PRO A 63 8.15 8.19 11.43
CA PRO A 63 7.36 7.17 12.12
C PRO A 63 8.05 5.80 12.10
N GLU A 64 8.06 5.10 13.23
CA GLU A 64 8.75 3.81 13.37
C GLU A 64 8.26 2.78 12.35
N ASP A 65 6.97 2.82 12.00
CA ASP A 65 6.30 1.93 11.05
C ASP A 65 6.51 2.29 9.56
N PHE A 66 7.24 3.36 9.24
CA PHE A 66 7.43 3.86 7.89
C PHE A 66 8.86 3.70 7.37
N GLY A 67 9.07 2.82 6.38
CA GLY A 67 10.39 2.55 5.81
C GLY A 67 11.14 1.47 6.57
N ILE A 68 10.59 0.26 6.61
CA ILE A 68 11.18 -0.87 7.35
C ILE A 68 12.30 -1.49 6.52
N LEU A 69 13.49 -1.66 7.12
CA LEU A 69 14.56 -2.40 6.47
C LEU A 69 14.18 -3.88 6.42
N ILE A 70 13.99 -4.41 5.22
CA ILE A 70 13.68 -5.82 5.00
C ILE A 70 14.92 -6.56 4.48
N THR A 71 15.11 -7.75 5.00
CA THR A 71 16.27 -8.63 4.75
C THR A 71 15.76 -10.07 4.54
N PRO A 72 16.61 -11.01 4.07
CA PRO A 72 16.24 -12.43 4.02
C PRO A 72 15.77 -13.00 5.36
N GLU A 73 16.28 -12.47 6.49
CA GLU A 73 15.98 -12.95 7.84
C GLU A 73 14.61 -12.51 8.35
N ASN A 74 14.11 -11.33 7.93
CA ASN A 74 12.88 -10.75 8.47
C ASN A 74 11.71 -10.69 7.46
N ILE A 75 11.93 -11.06 6.19
CA ILE A 75 10.91 -10.88 5.15
C ILE A 75 9.58 -11.58 5.48
N GLU A 76 9.61 -12.80 6.02
CA GLU A 76 8.36 -13.52 6.31
C GLU A 76 7.58 -12.90 7.47
N SER A 77 8.25 -12.46 8.53
CA SER A 77 7.58 -11.78 9.66
C SER A 77 7.02 -10.43 9.24
N HIS A 78 7.74 -9.68 8.39
CA HIS A 78 7.26 -8.43 7.81
C HIS A 78 6.01 -8.64 6.94
N LEU A 79 5.98 -9.68 6.10
CA LEU A 79 4.79 -10.01 5.29
C LEU A 79 3.59 -10.45 6.14
N VAL A 80 3.83 -11.19 7.22
CA VAL A 80 2.77 -11.52 8.21
C VAL A 80 2.21 -10.23 8.81
N LYS A 81 3.08 -9.30 9.23
CA LYS A 81 2.67 -8.01 9.79
C LYS A 81 1.81 -7.22 8.82
N ILE A 82 2.22 -7.08 7.55
CA ILE A 82 1.43 -6.36 6.52
C ILE A 82 0.01 -6.95 6.37
N ARG A 83 -0.14 -8.28 6.42
CA ARG A 83 -1.47 -8.92 6.35
C ARG A 83 -2.32 -8.62 7.57
N GLN A 84 -1.72 -8.66 8.76
CA GLN A 84 -2.41 -8.31 10.01
C GLN A 84 -2.81 -6.84 10.04
N ASP A 85 -1.92 -5.94 9.63
CA ASP A 85 -2.19 -4.51 9.55
C ASP A 85 -3.32 -4.21 8.57
N ARG A 86 -3.36 -4.91 7.41
CA ARG A 86 -4.49 -4.84 6.48
C ARG A 86 -5.81 -5.27 7.12
N GLU A 87 -5.81 -6.38 7.85
CA GLU A 87 -7.03 -6.90 8.50
C GLU A 87 -7.52 -5.94 9.58
N ASN A 88 -6.60 -5.39 10.37
CA ASN A 88 -6.89 -4.37 11.37
C ASN A 88 -7.43 -3.08 10.74
N TRP A 89 -6.78 -2.61 9.67
CA TRP A 89 -7.25 -1.44 8.93
C TRP A 89 -8.66 -1.68 8.38
N ALA A 90 -8.90 -2.82 7.73
CA ALA A 90 -10.22 -3.14 7.17
C ALA A 90 -11.31 -3.27 8.24
N LYS A 91 -10.98 -3.79 9.42
CA LYS A 91 -11.91 -3.88 10.56
C LYS A 91 -12.32 -2.50 11.08
N ASN A 92 -11.39 -1.54 11.06
CA ASN A 92 -11.61 -0.18 11.56
C ASN A 92 -12.16 0.79 10.51
N HIS A 93 -12.18 0.39 9.23
CA HIS A 93 -12.64 1.21 8.09
C HIS A 93 -13.73 0.47 7.28
N PRO A 94 -14.85 0.07 7.92
CA PRO A 94 -15.86 -0.75 7.27
C PRO A 94 -16.57 -0.05 6.10
N ASP A 95 -16.71 1.27 6.15
CA ASP A 95 -17.37 2.07 5.12
C ASP A 95 -16.51 2.17 3.86
N GLU A 96 -15.20 2.37 4.00
CA GLU A 96 -14.23 2.35 2.91
C GLU A 96 -14.16 0.96 2.26
N VAL A 97 -14.13 -0.10 3.08
CA VAL A 97 -14.17 -1.48 2.58
C VAL A 97 -15.46 -1.75 1.80
N LYS A 98 -16.60 -1.25 2.27
CA LYS A 98 -17.89 -1.37 1.57
C LYS A 98 -17.85 -0.62 0.24
N LEU A 99 -17.37 0.62 0.23
CA LEU A 99 -17.24 1.43 -0.99
C LEU A 99 -16.39 0.71 -2.06
N VAL A 100 -15.22 0.19 -1.69
CA VAL A 100 -14.35 -0.53 -2.63
C VAL A 100 -15.02 -1.79 -3.18
N LYS A 101 -15.75 -2.54 -2.34
CA LYS A 101 -16.51 -3.72 -2.79
C LYS A 101 -17.61 -3.34 -3.78
N GLU A 102 -18.34 -2.26 -3.54
CA GLU A 102 -19.39 -1.77 -4.44
C GLU A 102 -18.82 -1.30 -5.78
N ILE A 103 -17.68 -0.57 -5.77
CA ILE A 103 -16.97 -0.17 -7.00
C ILE A 103 -16.56 -1.40 -7.79
N LYS A 104 -15.98 -2.40 -7.13
CA LYS A 104 -15.56 -3.66 -7.77
C LYS A 104 -16.75 -4.37 -8.42
N GLN A 105 -17.88 -4.49 -7.72
CA GLN A 105 -19.08 -5.14 -8.26
C GLN A 105 -19.62 -4.43 -9.50
N LYS A 106 -19.68 -3.09 -9.47
CA LYS A 106 -20.11 -2.29 -10.63
C LYS A 106 -19.16 -2.48 -11.82
N PHE A 107 -17.86 -2.47 -11.56
CA PHE A 107 -16.85 -2.70 -12.59
C PHE A 107 -16.96 -4.11 -13.21
N ASP A 108 -17.05 -5.15 -12.38
CA ASP A 108 -17.17 -6.54 -12.85
C ASP A 108 -18.47 -6.76 -13.65
N ALA A 109 -19.57 -6.10 -13.28
CA ALA A 109 -20.82 -6.12 -14.05
C ALA A 109 -20.64 -5.48 -15.45
N SER A 110 -20.04 -4.29 -15.52
CA SER A 110 -19.79 -3.60 -16.80
C SER A 110 -18.90 -4.39 -17.75
N LEU A 111 -17.87 -5.07 -17.21
CA LEU A 111 -16.99 -5.94 -18.00
C LEU A 111 -17.73 -7.15 -18.57
N ASN A 112 -18.67 -7.72 -17.82
CA ASN A 112 -19.47 -8.86 -18.30
C ASN A 112 -20.43 -8.44 -19.41
N GLU A 113 -21.06 -7.27 -19.31
CA GLU A 113 -21.89 -6.73 -20.39
C GLU A 113 -21.10 -6.53 -21.68
N ILE A 114 -19.91 -5.93 -21.61
CA ILE A 114 -19.02 -5.75 -22.77
C ILE A 114 -18.65 -7.10 -23.40
N LYS A 115 -18.32 -8.11 -22.59
CA LYS A 115 -18.00 -9.47 -23.08
C LYS A 115 -19.20 -10.16 -23.73
N ILE A 116 -20.42 -9.91 -23.26
CA ILE A 116 -21.65 -10.46 -23.86
C ILE A 116 -21.87 -9.80 -25.22
N ILE A 117 -21.79 -8.47 -25.28
CA ILE A 117 -21.91 -7.69 -26.51
C ILE A 117 -20.88 -8.17 -27.54
N SER A 118 -19.60 -8.31 -27.17
CA SER A 118 -18.55 -8.75 -28.10
C SER A 118 -18.73 -10.18 -28.61
N LYS A 119 -19.48 -11.03 -27.91
CA LYS A 119 -19.85 -12.39 -28.37
C LYS A 119 -21.05 -12.40 -29.31
N ILE A 120 -21.90 -11.38 -29.29
CA ILE A 120 -23.06 -11.26 -30.19
C ILE A 120 -22.62 -10.73 -31.57
N PHE A 121 -21.56 -9.92 -31.61
CA PHE A 121 -21.05 -9.27 -32.82
C PHE A 121 -19.88 -9.99 -33.51
N ASN A 122 -19.51 -11.19 -33.05
CA ASN A 122 -18.54 -12.11 -33.68
C ASN A 122 -19.24 -13.44 -33.99
#